data_AF-A0A956EUJ9-F1
#
_entry.id   AF-A0A956EUJ9-F1
#
_cell.length_a   1.000
_cell.length_b   1.000
_cell.length_c   1.000
_cell.angle_alpha   90.00
_cell.angle_beta   90.00
_cell.angle_gamma   90.00
#
_symmetry.space_group_name_H-M   'P 1'
#
loop_
_entity.id
_entity.type
_entity.pdbx_description
1 polymer ?
#
loop_
_entity_poly.entity_id
_entity_poly.type
_entity_poly.pdbx_seq_one_letter_code
_entity_poly.pdbx_strand_id
1 'polypeptide(L)'
;PMKLRAIARATDRSNAIGAVELLCAPQGLLLTYLGTASWGEGYAPGALTHGTLITVPYMALLDARIDGDQVYLSIDPELTPLNRLVLTDFSAGNSVHPREKLKRDRMIWIASLVGAVVISILGALTLPKLAPRVSAGATVLAACLGGGVVLLLGFITSRLFDRSPSSEFLRDAFASELSRYVPKLQKTDTVPAPKPKPELIPSFGVLIPRTTAGIVITLSACALGAVLTGSYVLKSERNANALPPVAAAPTPPPRETLAESQIVDDSVPVEPAASAPPPPEPAEPSAEEAKQAAVGSLRSGSSCSCARSDSLLWSEAIPKLSLIAFNRRTVTRGNRDLTQLDVAAINNSDEELKELSLNLQFYKLSSDGKKSLGDHRAVYYQGPLGPGEAIKWAIEAEGTVFELLNPVEGSVSPNGEGAAPANAVAELLKANNRPVRLHGAMLLAYLGDSRAHKAASDLREALREDEAPYLDRLLKATSELRVCQLQVVGGGSPREVQACVYNASRELKENVGVKLRALSASVHPENPVAPPPLIDTERVYGVDKSLPPETGVVLRGSMPVEDASKPLAFEAWADRIDLLR
;
A
#
# COMPACT_ATOMS: atom_id res chain seq x y z
N PRO A 1 -36.24 4.30 -0.99
CA PRO A 1 -35.65 4.89 -2.21
C PRO A 1 -34.65 3.91 -2.81
N MET A 2 -34.74 3.60 -4.11
CA MET A 2 -33.88 2.58 -4.72
C MET A 2 -32.55 3.19 -5.17
N LYS A 3 -31.43 2.64 -4.67
CA LYS A 3 -30.09 3.03 -5.15
C LYS A 3 -29.78 2.27 -6.43
N LEU A 4 -29.53 3.00 -7.50
CA LEU A 4 -29.23 2.46 -8.82
C LEU A 4 -27.87 2.96 -9.29
N ARG A 5 -27.23 2.21 -10.17
CA ARG A 5 -26.03 2.62 -10.88
C ARG A 5 -26.31 2.57 -12.37
N ALA A 6 -25.89 3.59 -13.11
CA ALA A 6 -25.98 3.68 -14.55
C ALA A 6 -24.64 4.13 -15.13
N ILE A 7 -24.49 4.02 -16.45
CA ILE A 7 -23.30 4.48 -17.17
C ILE A 7 -23.69 5.72 -17.98
N ALA A 8 -23.02 6.84 -17.72
CA ALA A 8 -23.07 8.01 -18.57
C ALA A 8 -22.29 7.75 -19.87
N ARG A 9 -22.98 7.86 -21.01
CA ARG A 9 -22.44 7.55 -22.34
C ARG A 9 -22.00 8.82 -23.06
N ALA A 10 -20.84 8.76 -23.70
CA ALA A 10 -20.38 9.79 -24.63
C ALA A 10 -21.33 9.90 -25.83
N THR A 11 -22.06 11.00 -25.89
CA THR A 11 -23.00 11.37 -26.96
C THR A 11 -23.07 12.88 -27.01
N ASP A 12 -23.43 13.50 -28.14
CA ASP A 12 -23.51 14.97 -28.29
C ASP A 12 -24.42 15.67 -27.27
N ARG A 13 -25.29 14.90 -26.61
CA ARG A 13 -26.22 15.35 -25.57
C ARG A 13 -25.72 15.10 -24.14
N SER A 14 -24.63 14.37 -23.96
CA SER A 14 -23.97 14.14 -22.67
C SER A 14 -22.69 14.95 -22.60
N ASN A 15 -22.37 15.56 -21.47
CA ASN A 15 -21.02 16.09 -21.22
C ASN A 15 -20.27 15.33 -20.12
N ALA A 16 -20.80 14.16 -19.74
CA ALA A 16 -20.12 13.24 -18.84
C ALA A 16 -20.02 11.84 -19.46
N ILE A 17 -18.93 11.15 -19.14
CA ILE A 17 -18.72 9.75 -19.46
C ILE A 17 -18.21 9.01 -18.21
N GLY A 18 -18.81 7.88 -17.86
CA GLY A 18 -18.39 7.07 -16.69
C GLY A 18 -19.57 6.58 -15.84
N ALA A 19 -19.29 5.94 -14.70
CA ALA A 19 -20.36 5.39 -13.87
C ALA A 19 -20.99 6.45 -12.96
N VAL A 20 -22.31 6.42 -12.82
CA VAL A 20 -23.08 7.33 -11.97
C VAL A 20 -24.01 6.52 -11.08
N GLU A 21 -23.99 6.77 -9.78
CA GLU A 21 -24.98 6.26 -8.85
C GLU A 21 -26.10 7.28 -8.62
N LEU A 22 -27.32 6.78 -8.61
CA LEU A 22 -28.57 7.54 -8.59
C LEU A 22 -29.40 7.08 -7.39
N LEU A 23 -29.90 8.02 -6.61
CA LEU A 23 -30.86 7.75 -5.56
C LEU A 23 -31.89 8.89 -5.52
N CYS A 24 -33.16 8.57 -5.79
CA CYS A 24 -34.26 9.52 -5.64
C CYS A 24 -34.58 9.68 -4.14
N ALA A 25 -34.20 10.81 -3.53
CA ALA A 25 -34.48 11.11 -2.14
C ALA A 25 -35.49 12.26 -2.02
N PRO A 26 -36.25 12.38 -0.91
CA PRO A 26 -37.25 13.45 -0.77
C PRO A 26 -36.68 14.87 -0.95
N GLN A 27 -35.43 15.10 -0.53
CA GLN A 27 -34.71 16.37 -0.65
C GLN A 27 -34.16 16.67 -2.05
N GLY A 28 -34.10 15.69 -2.95
CA GLY A 28 -33.52 15.84 -4.28
C GLY A 28 -33.00 14.53 -4.86
N LEU A 29 -32.55 14.59 -6.11
CA LEU A 29 -31.85 13.50 -6.76
C LEU A 29 -30.39 13.49 -6.28
N LEU A 30 -30.02 12.45 -5.53
CA LEU A 30 -28.63 12.24 -5.15
C LEU A 30 -27.88 11.58 -6.31
N LEU A 31 -26.82 12.26 -6.76
CA LEU A 31 -25.91 11.81 -7.81
C LEU A 31 -24.54 11.57 -7.20
N THR A 32 -24.00 10.38 -7.38
CA THR A 32 -22.60 10.09 -7.04
C THR A 32 -21.83 9.76 -8.31
N TYR A 33 -20.84 10.58 -8.62
CA TYR A 33 -19.94 10.43 -9.75
C TYR A 33 -18.84 9.42 -9.42
N LEU A 34 -18.73 8.35 -10.21
CA LEU A 34 -17.85 7.21 -9.95
C LEU A 34 -16.93 6.98 -11.14
N GLY A 35 -15.86 7.78 -11.21
CA GLY A 35 -14.94 7.76 -12.34
C GLY A 35 -15.58 8.36 -13.57
N THR A 36 -16.28 9.49 -13.41
CA THR A 36 -16.85 10.25 -14.52
C THR A 36 -15.92 11.35 -14.98
N ALA A 37 -15.59 11.38 -16.27
CA ALA A 37 -14.86 12.48 -16.88
C ALA A 37 -15.83 13.41 -17.61
N SER A 38 -15.41 14.66 -17.80
CA SER A 38 -16.05 15.52 -18.79
C SER A 38 -15.83 14.98 -20.20
N TRP A 39 -16.83 15.13 -21.06
CA TRP A 39 -16.78 14.73 -22.45
C TRP A 39 -17.22 15.88 -23.37
N GLY A 40 -16.49 16.04 -24.47
CA GLY A 40 -16.81 16.93 -25.58
C GLY A 40 -16.13 16.44 -26.85
N GLU A 41 -16.78 16.60 -28.00
CA GLU A 41 -16.23 16.19 -29.29
C GLU A 41 -14.89 16.91 -29.56
N GLY A 42 -13.84 16.15 -29.91
CA GLY A 42 -12.48 16.68 -30.09
C GLY A 42 -11.70 17.00 -28.81
N TYR A 43 -12.24 16.67 -27.62
CA TYR A 43 -11.61 16.92 -26.33
C TYR A 43 -11.05 15.62 -25.71
N ALA A 44 -9.85 15.67 -25.13
CA ALA A 44 -9.33 14.56 -24.33
C ALA A 44 -10.12 14.48 -23.01
N PRO A 45 -10.49 13.27 -22.52
CA PRO A 45 -11.22 13.14 -21.26
C PRO A 45 -10.50 13.90 -20.14
N GLY A 46 -11.20 14.82 -19.48
CA GLY A 46 -10.65 15.58 -18.36
C GLY A 46 -10.38 14.70 -17.14
N ALA A 47 -9.88 15.31 -16.06
CA ALA A 47 -9.69 14.61 -14.79
C ALA A 47 -10.98 13.89 -14.36
N LEU A 48 -10.86 12.60 -14.05
CA LEU A 48 -11.99 11.76 -13.65
C LEU A 48 -12.44 12.16 -12.24
N THR A 49 -13.69 12.62 -12.13
CA THR A 49 -14.37 12.82 -10.85
C THR A 49 -14.70 11.47 -10.22
N HIS A 50 -14.23 11.23 -9.01
CA HIS A 50 -14.49 10.01 -8.25
C HIS A 50 -15.02 10.38 -6.86
N GLY A 51 -16.15 9.81 -6.46
CA GLY A 51 -16.71 9.96 -5.11
C GLY A 51 -17.50 11.24 -4.89
N THR A 52 -17.58 12.16 -5.86
CA THR A 52 -18.33 13.42 -5.71
C THR A 52 -19.82 13.14 -5.59
N LEU A 53 -20.35 13.31 -4.38
CA LEU A 53 -21.78 13.23 -4.07
C LEU A 53 -22.40 14.63 -4.19
N ILE A 54 -23.38 14.77 -5.07
CA ILE A 54 -24.14 16.00 -5.26
C ILE A 54 -25.61 15.70 -4.98
N THR A 55 -26.24 16.56 -4.17
CA THR A 55 -27.69 16.55 -4.01
C THR A 55 -28.26 17.56 -4.99
N VAL A 56 -28.92 17.09 -6.05
CA VAL A 56 -29.56 17.95 -7.03
C VAL A 56 -31.01 18.19 -6.60
N PRO A 57 -31.39 19.41 -6.19
CA PRO A 57 -32.79 19.73 -5.93
C PRO A 57 -33.62 19.44 -7.18
N TYR A 58 -34.83 18.89 -7.02
CA TYR A 58 -35.68 18.57 -8.18
C TYR A 58 -36.01 19.78 -9.06
N MET A 59 -36.01 20.99 -8.49
CA MET A 59 -36.19 22.25 -9.22
C MET A 59 -34.99 22.62 -10.10
N ALA A 60 -33.79 22.11 -9.79
CA ALA A 60 -32.57 22.32 -10.56
C ALA A 60 -32.38 21.25 -11.66
N LEU A 61 -33.35 20.34 -11.83
CA LEU A 61 -33.39 19.41 -12.93
C LEU A 61 -34.10 20.08 -14.12
N LEU A 62 -33.32 20.68 -15.00
CA LEU A 62 -33.78 21.47 -16.14
C LEU A 62 -34.52 20.60 -17.18
N ASP A 63 -34.05 19.37 -17.40
CA ASP A 63 -34.66 18.43 -18.35
C ASP A 63 -34.52 17.00 -17.82
N ALA A 64 -35.58 16.21 -18.00
CA ALA A 64 -35.61 14.80 -17.69
C ALA A 64 -36.49 14.10 -18.72
N ARG A 65 -35.89 13.23 -19.54
CA ARG A 65 -36.60 12.49 -20.57
C ARG A 65 -36.09 11.07 -20.70
N ILE A 66 -36.96 10.20 -21.16
CA ILE A 66 -36.68 8.80 -21.41
C ILE A 66 -36.92 8.54 -22.88
N ASP A 67 -35.89 8.04 -23.56
CA ASP A 67 -35.93 7.70 -24.98
C ASP A 67 -35.30 6.32 -25.16
N GLY A 68 -36.14 5.32 -25.41
CA GLY A 68 -35.71 3.93 -25.51
C GLY A 68 -34.96 3.44 -24.27
N ASP A 69 -33.75 2.92 -24.47
CA ASP A 69 -32.86 2.38 -23.43
C ASP A 69 -32.12 3.45 -22.61
N GLN A 70 -32.36 4.73 -22.88
CA GLN A 70 -31.57 5.83 -22.35
C GLN A 70 -32.41 6.79 -21.50
N VAL A 71 -31.82 7.27 -20.41
CA VAL A 71 -32.39 8.32 -19.58
C VAL A 71 -31.51 9.56 -19.70
N TYR A 72 -32.11 10.65 -20.13
CA TYR A 72 -31.44 11.93 -20.27
C TYR A 72 -31.78 12.80 -19.06
N LEU A 73 -30.75 13.33 -18.42
CA LEU A 73 -30.87 14.28 -17.32
C LEU A 73 -30.06 15.53 -17.67
N SER A 74 -30.70 16.70 -17.62
CA SER A 74 -30.04 17.99 -17.66
C SER A 74 -30.21 18.67 -16.32
N ILE A 75 -29.11 19.07 -15.72
CA ILE A 75 -29.01 19.69 -14.41
C ILE A 75 -28.58 21.15 -14.62
N ASP A 76 -28.87 22.00 -13.64
CA ASP A 76 -28.33 23.34 -13.59
C ASP A 76 -26.78 23.32 -13.60
N PRO A 77 -26.11 23.98 -14.57
CA PRO A 77 -24.65 24.06 -14.61
C PRO A 77 -24.03 24.72 -13.38
N GLU A 78 -24.77 25.51 -12.61
CA GLU A 78 -24.25 26.11 -11.37
C GLU A 78 -23.95 25.06 -10.29
N LEU A 79 -24.63 23.91 -10.32
CA LEU A 79 -24.46 22.84 -9.33
C LEU A 79 -23.31 21.88 -9.68
N THR A 80 -23.06 21.67 -10.97
CA THR A 80 -22.03 20.73 -11.44
C THR A 80 -21.62 21.06 -12.87
N PRO A 81 -20.32 21.02 -13.21
CA PRO A 81 -19.87 21.11 -14.60
C PRO A 81 -20.31 19.90 -15.44
N LEU A 82 -20.63 18.76 -14.80
CA LEU A 82 -21.12 17.52 -15.43
C LEU A 82 -22.64 17.49 -15.46
N ASN A 83 -23.24 18.52 -16.06
CA ASN A 83 -24.67 18.79 -15.96
C ASN A 83 -25.55 18.12 -17.02
N ARG A 84 -24.99 17.47 -18.03
CA ARG A 84 -25.76 16.77 -19.07
C ARG A 84 -25.38 15.29 -19.09
N LEU A 85 -26.32 14.42 -18.72
CA LEU A 85 -26.09 12.99 -18.54
C LEU A 85 -27.01 12.20 -19.47
N VAL A 86 -26.44 11.31 -20.28
CA VAL A 86 -27.17 10.27 -21.00
C VAL A 86 -26.84 8.93 -20.37
N LEU A 87 -27.78 8.39 -19.62
CA LEU A 87 -27.60 7.23 -18.75
C LEU A 87 -28.13 5.96 -19.41
N THR A 88 -27.29 4.94 -19.48
CA THR A 88 -27.61 3.59 -19.97
C THR A 88 -27.18 2.52 -18.96
N ASP A 89 -27.47 1.25 -19.25
CA ASP A 89 -26.96 0.09 -18.50
C ASP A 89 -27.25 0.16 -16.99
N PHE A 90 -28.52 0.33 -16.64
CA PHE A 90 -28.95 0.40 -15.26
C PHE A 90 -28.68 -0.92 -14.54
N SER A 91 -28.15 -0.80 -13.33
CA SER A 91 -27.79 -1.90 -12.44
C SER A 91 -28.18 -1.54 -11.00
N ALA A 92 -28.45 -2.54 -10.16
CA ALA A 92 -28.74 -2.28 -8.76
C ALA A 92 -27.47 -1.76 -8.06
N GLY A 93 -27.57 -0.77 -7.16
CA GLY A 93 -26.41 -0.11 -6.54
C GLY A 93 -25.44 -1.03 -5.75
N ASN A 94 -25.81 -2.28 -5.51
CA ASN A 94 -24.96 -3.32 -4.90
C ASN A 94 -24.39 -4.32 -5.93
N SER A 95 -24.55 -4.06 -7.23
CA SER A 95 -24.04 -4.95 -8.26
C SER A 95 -22.52 -4.90 -8.29
N VAL A 96 -21.93 -6.05 -7.96
CA VAL A 96 -20.52 -6.38 -8.07
C VAL A 96 -19.94 -5.89 -9.41
N HIS A 97 -18.78 -5.24 -9.37
CA HIS A 97 -18.12 -4.66 -10.57
C HIS A 97 -18.00 -5.74 -11.67
N PRO A 98 -18.16 -5.44 -12.96
CA PRO A 98 -18.09 -6.45 -14.04
C PRO A 98 -16.83 -7.34 -14.00
N ARG A 99 -15.69 -6.84 -13.48
CA ARG A 99 -14.47 -7.63 -13.27
C ARG A 99 -14.56 -8.60 -12.10
N GLU A 100 -15.22 -8.22 -11.01
CA GLU A 100 -15.45 -9.08 -9.85
C GLU A 100 -16.50 -10.15 -10.17
N LYS A 101 -17.48 -9.84 -11.03
CA LYS A 101 -18.41 -10.82 -11.60
C LYS A 101 -17.65 -11.92 -12.35
N LEU A 102 -16.75 -11.55 -13.26
CA LEU A 102 -15.90 -12.51 -13.97
C LEU A 102 -15.00 -13.33 -13.03
N LYS A 103 -14.47 -12.72 -11.96
CA LYS A 103 -13.69 -13.45 -10.93
C LYS A 103 -14.57 -14.45 -10.17
N ARG A 104 -15.78 -14.06 -9.81
CA ARG A 104 -16.76 -14.91 -9.11
C ARG A 104 -17.20 -16.07 -9.98
N ASP A 105 -17.54 -15.83 -11.25
CA ASP A 105 -17.94 -16.86 -12.20
C ASP A 105 -16.80 -17.86 -12.45
N ARG A 106 -15.57 -17.33 -12.56
CA ARG A 106 -14.36 -18.17 -12.67
C ARG A 106 -14.12 -18.99 -11.40
N MET A 107 -14.33 -18.41 -10.21
CA MET A 107 -14.19 -19.16 -8.95
C MET A 107 -15.24 -20.26 -8.81
N ILE A 108 -16.51 -20.00 -9.17
CA ILE A 108 -17.57 -21.02 -9.17
C ILE A 108 -17.23 -22.15 -10.14
N TRP A 109 -16.72 -21.82 -11.33
CA TRP A 109 -16.26 -22.81 -12.30
C TRP A 109 -15.07 -23.64 -11.81
N ILE A 110 -14.04 -22.99 -11.26
CA ILE A 110 -12.87 -23.68 -10.71
C ILE A 110 -13.28 -24.60 -9.56
N ALA A 111 -14.10 -24.11 -8.63
CA ALA A 111 -14.58 -24.91 -7.50
C ALA A 111 -15.40 -26.12 -7.97
N SER A 112 -16.24 -25.95 -8.98
CA SER A 112 -17.03 -27.04 -9.57
C SER A 112 -16.15 -28.06 -10.27
N LEU A 113 -15.10 -27.61 -10.98
CA LEU A 113 -14.13 -28.48 -11.64
C LEU A 113 -13.32 -29.30 -10.63
N VAL A 114 -12.81 -28.65 -9.58
CA VAL A 114 -12.09 -29.33 -8.49
C VAL A 114 -13.01 -30.33 -7.79
N GLY A 115 -14.24 -29.93 -7.46
CA GLY A 115 -15.23 -30.82 -6.86
C GLY A 115 -15.53 -32.05 -7.72
N ALA A 116 -15.67 -31.87 -9.04
CA ALA A 116 -15.91 -32.95 -9.98
C ALA A 116 -14.74 -33.95 -10.03
N VAL A 117 -13.50 -33.44 -10.04
CA VAL A 117 -12.30 -34.29 -10.00
C VAL A 117 -12.22 -35.08 -8.69
N VAL A 118 -12.42 -34.42 -7.55
CA VAL A 118 -12.39 -35.09 -6.24
C VAL A 118 -13.45 -36.19 -6.15
N ILE A 119 -14.69 -35.92 -6.57
CA ILE A 119 -15.77 -36.91 -6.56
C ILE A 119 -15.47 -38.07 -7.52
N SER A 120 -14.88 -37.79 -8.69
CA SER A 120 -14.50 -38.83 -9.64
C SER A 120 -13.39 -39.74 -9.07
N ILE A 121 -12.37 -39.16 -8.42
CA ILE A 121 -11.28 -39.90 -7.78
C ILE A 121 -11.82 -40.72 -6.60
N LEU A 122 -12.64 -40.11 -5.74
CA LEU A 122 -13.23 -40.81 -4.59
C LEU A 122 -14.09 -41.98 -5.07
N GLY A 123 -14.91 -41.77 -6.11
CA GLY A 123 -15.72 -42.82 -6.72
C GLY A 123 -14.85 -43.96 -7.24
N ALA A 124 -13.81 -43.65 -8.01
CA ALA A 124 -12.90 -44.65 -8.56
C ALA A 124 -12.17 -45.47 -7.47
N LEU A 125 -11.85 -44.87 -6.32
CA LEU A 125 -11.16 -45.54 -5.22
C LEU A 125 -12.07 -46.32 -4.28
N THR A 126 -13.33 -45.89 -4.11
CA THR A 126 -14.26 -46.45 -3.10
C THR A 126 -15.25 -47.46 -3.68
N LEU A 127 -15.75 -47.25 -4.90
CA LEU A 127 -16.70 -48.17 -5.55
C LEU A 127 -16.17 -49.61 -5.71
N PRO A 128 -14.90 -49.84 -6.10
CA PRO A 128 -14.37 -51.21 -6.22
C PRO A 128 -14.32 -51.94 -4.87
N LYS A 129 -14.12 -51.20 -3.76
CA LYS A 129 -14.08 -51.76 -2.41
C LYS A 129 -15.46 -52.09 -1.86
N LEU A 130 -16.45 -51.26 -2.18
CA LEU A 130 -17.82 -51.41 -1.71
C LEU A 130 -18.64 -52.41 -2.55
N ALA A 131 -18.29 -52.57 -3.84
CA ALA A 131 -19.02 -53.43 -4.76
C ALA A 131 -18.04 -54.21 -5.68
N PRO A 132 -17.36 -55.24 -5.15
CA PRO A 132 -16.30 -55.97 -5.87
C PRO A 132 -16.79 -56.75 -7.11
N ARG A 133 -18.11 -56.89 -7.29
CA ARG A 133 -18.73 -57.51 -8.47
C ARG A 133 -18.95 -56.53 -9.64
N VAL A 134 -18.70 -55.24 -9.42
CA VAL A 134 -18.88 -54.21 -10.44
C VAL A 134 -17.63 -54.18 -11.32
N SER A 135 -17.82 -54.30 -12.63
CA SER A 135 -16.72 -54.24 -13.58
C SER A 135 -16.01 -52.89 -13.52
N ALA A 136 -14.71 -52.86 -13.81
CA ALA A 136 -13.93 -51.61 -13.83
C ALA A 136 -14.53 -50.55 -14.78
N GLY A 137 -15.21 -50.97 -15.86
CA GLY A 137 -15.93 -50.05 -16.73
C GLY A 137 -17.11 -49.35 -16.05
N ALA A 138 -17.87 -50.07 -15.22
CA ALA A 138 -19.01 -49.51 -14.51
C ALA A 138 -18.59 -48.57 -13.36
N THR A 139 -17.44 -48.79 -12.73
CA THR A 139 -16.91 -47.87 -11.70
C THR A 139 -16.41 -46.56 -12.30
N VAL A 140 -15.72 -46.62 -13.45
CA VAL A 140 -15.30 -45.41 -14.19
C VAL A 140 -16.51 -44.62 -14.66
N LEU A 141 -17.53 -45.29 -15.21
CA LEU A 141 -18.77 -44.65 -15.66
C LEU A 141 -19.47 -43.93 -14.50
N ALA A 142 -19.60 -44.58 -13.33
CA ALA A 142 -20.22 -43.98 -12.15
C ALA A 142 -19.44 -42.76 -11.63
N ALA A 143 -18.10 -42.83 -11.65
CA ALA A 143 -17.22 -41.71 -11.28
C ALA A 143 -17.40 -40.52 -12.24
N CYS A 144 -17.41 -40.77 -13.57
CA CYS A 144 -17.63 -39.74 -14.58
C CYS A 144 -19.01 -39.09 -14.45
N LEU A 145 -20.06 -39.88 -14.19
CA LEU A 145 -21.41 -39.36 -13.95
C LEU A 145 -21.47 -38.47 -12.71
N GLY A 146 -20.81 -38.88 -11.62
CA GLY A 146 -20.70 -38.07 -10.40
C GLY A 146 -20.02 -36.72 -10.66
N GLY A 147 -18.91 -36.72 -11.38
CA GLY A 147 -18.24 -35.48 -11.81
C GLY A 147 -19.12 -34.60 -12.70
N GLY A 148 -19.85 -35.21 -13.64
CA GLY A 148 -20.77 -34.52 -14.54
C GLY A 148 -21.90 -33.79 -13.81
N VAL A 149 -22.48 -34.40 -12.77
CA VAL A 149 -23.53 -33.76 -11.95
C VAL A 149 -23.01 -32.51 -11.23
N VAL A 150 -21.77 -32.55 -10.71
CA VAL A 150 -21.16 -31.40 -10.03
C VAL A 150 -20.93 -30.24 -10.99
N LEU A 151 -20.43 -30.53 -12.20
CA LEU A 151 -20.25 -29.53 -13.24
C LEU A 151 -21.59 -28.92 -13.67
N LEU A 152 -22.63 -29.74 -13.81
CA LEU A 152 -23.98 -29.27 -14.14
C LEU A 152 -24.53 -28.34 -13.04
N LEU A 153 -24.31 -28.69 -11.76
CA LEU A 153 -24.73 -27.85 -10.64
C LEU A 153 -23.97 -26.52 -10.61
N GLY A 154 -22.67 -26.54 -10.90
CA GLY A 154 -21.84 -25.35 -11.09
C GLY A 154 -22.35 -24.43 -12.20
N PHE A 155 -22.77 -25.02 -13.33
CA PHE A 155 -23.34 -24.28 -14.46
C PHE A 155 -24.73 -23.70 -14.15
N ILE A 156 -25.59 -24.45 -13.43
CA ILE A 156 -26.92 -23.97 -13.04
C ILE A 156 -26.80 -22.83 -12.01
N THR A 157 -25.89 -22.96 -11.04
CA THR A 157 -25.68 -21.93 -10.01
C THR A 157 -25.17 -20.62 -10.62
N SER A 158 -24.21 -20.66 -11.55
CA SER A 158 -23.75 -19.44 -12.25
C SER A 158 -24.89 -18.76 -13.01
N ARG A 159 -25.72 -19.53 -13.73
CA ARG A 159 -26.92 -19.03 -14.44
C ARG A 159 -27.98 -18.45 -13.50
N LEU A 160 -28.16 -19.01 -12.30
CA LEU A 160 -29.14 -18.52 -11.33
C LEU A 160 -28.69 -17.21 -10.67
N PHE A 161 -27.40 -17.06 -10.38
CA PHE A 161 -26.84 -15.81 -9.86
C PHE A 161 -26.80 -14.70 -10.91
N ASP A 162 -26.86 -15.04 -12.19
CA ASP A 162 -26.95 -14.10 -13.31
C ASP A 162 -28.34 -13.49 -13.53
N ARG A 163 -29.36 -13.88 -12.76
CA ARG A 163 -30.68 -13.22 -12.75
C ARG A 163 -30.63 -11.88 -12.01
N SER A 164 -29.73 -10.99 -12.43
CA SER A 164 -29.90 -9.56 -12.13
C SER A 164 -31.20 -9.10 -12.80
N PRO A 165 -32.00 -8.23 -12.15
CA PRO A 165 -33.07 -7.54 -12.83
C PRO A 165 -32.53 -6.89 -14.12
N SER A 166 -33.28 -6.99 -15.21
CA SER A 166 -32.88 -6.43 -16.49
C SER A 166 -32.66 -4.92 -16.36
N SER A 167 -31.69 -4.39 -17.09
CA SER A 167 -31.43 -2.95 -17.18
C SER A 167 -32.72 -2.17 -17.49
N GLU A 168 -33.56 -2.71 -18.38
CA GLU A 168 -34.88 -2.15 -18.71
C GLU A 168 -35.80 -2.04 -17.50
N PHE A 169 -35.91 -3.09 -16.68
CA PHE A 169 -36.74 -3.07 -15.47
C PHE A 169 -36.24 -2.03 -14.47
N LEU A 170 -34.92 -1.93 -14.29
CA LEU A 170 -34.31 -0.97 -13.37
C LEU A 170 -34.45 0.48 -13.86
N ARG A 171 -34.32 0.71 -15.17
CA ARG A 171 -34.61 1.99 -15.81
C ARG A 171 -36.06 2.39 -15.59
N ASP A 172 -37.00 1.47 -15.79
CA ASP A 172 -38.43 1.75 -15.63
C ASP A 172 -38.80 1.97 -14.15
N ALA A 173 -38.17 1.24 -13.24
CA ALA A 173 -38.27 1.48 -11.80
C ALA A 173 -37.75 2.88 -11.44
N PHE A 174 -36.56 3.26 -11.93
CA PHE A 174 -36.01 4.61 -11.75
C PHE A 174 -36.95 5.68 -12.29
N ALA A 175 -37.44 5.50 -13.51
CA ALA A 175 -38.38 6.40 -14.17
C ALA A 175 -39.65 6.60 -13.34
N SER A 176 -40.19 5.51 -12.81
CA SER A 176 -41.40 5.53 -11.98
C SER A 176 -41.18 6.23 -10.64
N GLU A 177 -39.98 6.15 -10.08
CA GLU A 177 -39.62 6.82 -8.83
C GLU A 177 -39.35 8.30 -9.08
N LEU A 178 -38.61 8.65 -10.14
CA LEU A 178 -38.33 10.01 -10.55
C LEU A 178 -39.61 10.77 -10.92
N SER A 179 -40.58 10.13 -11.58
CA SER A 179 -41.85 10.77 -11.95
C SER A 179 -42.71 11.18 -10.75
N ARG A 180 -42.46 10.63 -9.55
CA ARG A 180 -43.15 11.06 -8.32
C ARG A 180 -42.74 12.47 -7.89
N TYR A 181 -41.50 12.85 -8.21
CA TYR A 181 -40.91 14.13 -7.80
C TYR A 181 -40.81 15.13 -8.95
N VAL A 182 -40.68 14.63 -10.19
CA VAL A 182 -40.55 15.44 -11.40
C VAL A 182 -41.75 15.16 -12.33
N PRO A 183 -42.88 15.86 -12.14
CA PRO A 183 -44.10 15.62 -12.91
C PRO A 183 -43.98 15.97 -14.41
N LYS A 184 -42.93 16.70 -14.81
CA LYS A 184 -42.63 17.05 -16.21
C LYS A 184 -41.79 16.01 -16.96
N LEU A 185 -41.58 14.81 -16.40
CA LEU A 185 -40.79 13.75 -17.04
C LEU A 185 -41.41 13.36 -18.40
N GLN A 186 -40.70 13.65 -19.49
CA GLN A 186 -41.16 13.32 -20.84
C GLN A 186 -40.80 11.87 -21.17
N LYS A 187 -41.81 11.05 -21.49
CA LYS A 187 -41.60 9.70 -22.03
C LYS A 187 -41.92 9.74 -23.52
N THR A 188 -40.91 9.51 -24.35
CA THR A 188 -41.14 9.33 -25.78
C THR A 188 -41.52 7.88 -26.01
N ASP A 189 -42.69 7.62 -26.59
CA ASP A 189 -43.14 6.27 -26.91
C ASP A 189 -42.13 5.59 -27.85
N THR A 190 -41.67 4.42 -27.42
CA THR A 190 -40.59 3.69 -28.08
C THR A 190 -41.08 3.09 -29.40
N VAL A 191 -40.36 3.34 -30.50
CA VAL A 191 -40.46 2.48 -31.69
C VAL A 191 -40.01 1.07 -31.26
N PRO A 192 -40.82 0.01 -31.46
CA PRO A 192 -40.50 -1.29 -30.90
C PRO A 192 -39.16 -1.81 -31.48
N ALA A 193 -38.19 -2.01 -30.60
CA ALA A 193 -36.93 -2.66 -30.95
C ALA A 193 -37.22 -4.06 -31.55
N PRO A 194 -36.41 -4.53 -32.51
CA PRO A 194 -36.57 -5.86 -33.07
C PRO A 194 -36.52 -6.88 -31.93
N LYS A 195 -37.58 -7.70 -31.81
CA LYS A 195 -37.68 -8.76 -30.79
C LYS A 195 -36.37 -9.53 -30.73
N PRO A 196 -35.73 -9.68 -29.55
CA PRO A 196 -34.57 -10.53 -29.44
C PRO A 196 -34.95 -11.92 -29.94
N LYS A 197 -34.13 -12.47 -30.84
CA LYS A 197 -34.30 -13.86 -31.29
C LYS A 197 -34.37 -14.72 -30.02
N PRO A 198 -35.44 -15.51 -29.81
CA PRO A 198 -35.49 -16.39 -28.65
C PRO A 198 -34.27 -17.29 -28.73
N GLU A 199 -33.37 -17.16 -27.75
CA GLU A 199 -32.37 -18.19 -27.52
C GLU A 199 -33.15 -19.48 -27.26
N LEU A 200 -33.06 -20.42 -28.21
CA LEU A 200 -33.58 -21.78 -28.11
C LEU A 200 -32.82 -22.51 -26.99
N ILE A 201 -33.12 -22.17 -25.75
CA ILE A 201 -32.81 -23.01 -24.61
C ILE A 201 -34.03 -23.93 -24.50
N PRO A 202 -33.90 -25.24 -24.79
CA PRO A 202 -34.98 -26.17 -24.52
C PRO A 202 -35.29 -26.08 -23.02
N SER A 203 -36.53 -25.72 -22.71
CA SER A 203 -37.05 -25.71 -21.36
C SER A 203 -37.02 -27.12 -20.78
N PHE A 204 -35.92 -27.47 -20.11
CA PHE A 204 -35.73 -28.74 -19.40
C PHE A 204 -36.71 -28.96 -18.23
N GLY A 205 -37.58 -27.99 -17.93
CA GLY A 205 -38.59 -28.07 -16.87
C GLY A 205 -39.73 -29.06 -17.12
N VAL A 206 -39.87 -29.60 -18.34
CA VAL A 206 -40.98 -30.52 -18.69
C VAL A 206 -40.54 -31.99 -18.80
N LEU A 207 -39.23 -32.29 -18.77
CA LEU A 207 -38.71 -33.63 -19.06
C LEU A 207 -38.03 -34.37 -17.90
N ILE A 208 -38.08 -33.82 -16.67
CA ILE A 208 -37.60 -34.54 -15.49
C ILE A 208 -38.81 -34.96 -14.66
N PRO A 209 -39.24 -36.23 -14.71
CA PRO A 209 -40.30 -36.72 -13.83
C PRO A 209 -39.91 -36.47 -12.38
N ARG A 210 -40.88 -36.06 -11.54
CA ARG A 210 -40.66 -35.69 -10.12
C ARG A 210 -39.91 -36.76 -9.32
N THR A 211 -39.93 -38.00 -9.77
CA THR A 211 -39.19 -39.13 -9.22
C THR A 211 -37.67 -38.98 -9.37
N THR A 212 -37.17 -38.42 -10.48
CA THR A 212 -35.73 -38.26 -10.72
C THR A 212 -35.14 -37.15 -9.84
N ALA A 213 -35.89 -36.07 -9.61
CA ALA A 213 -35.48 -35.02 -8.66
C ALA A 213 -35.42 -35.58 -7.22
N GLY A 214 -36.39 -36.43 -6.85
CA GLY A 214 -36.37 -37.14 -5.57
C GLY A 214 -35.11 -38.02 -5.42
N ILE A 215 -34.77 -38.82 -6.43
CA ILE A 215 -33.60 -39.70 -6.44
C ILE A 215 -32.29 -38.90 -6.33
N VAL A 216 -32.17 -37.76 -7.01
CA VAL A 216 -30.97 -36.92 -6.96
C VAL A 216 -30.82 -36.28 -5.56
N ILE A 217 -31.91 -35.83 -4.95
CA ILE A 217 -31.90 -35.26 -3.60
C ILE A 217 -31.51 -36.33 -2.56
N THR A 218 -32.08 -37.53 -2.63
CA THR A 218 -31.70 -38.62 -1.71
C THR A 218 -30.27 -39.09 -1.92
N LEU A 219 -29.78 -39.24 -3.16
CA LEU A 219 -28.38 -39.58 -3.42
C LEU A 219 -27.42 -38.50 -2.89
N SER A 220 -27.77 -37.23 -3.06
CA SER A 220 -26.96 -36.11 -2.55
C SER A 220 -26.93 -36.08 -1.02
N ALA A 221 -28.08 -36.33 -0.36
CA ALA A 221 -28.17 -36.42 1.09
C ALA A 221 -27.38 -37.62 1.65
N CYS A 222 -27.45 -38.79 0.99
CA CYS A 222 -26.68 -39.96 1.36
C CYS A 222 -25.17 -39.75 1.19
N ALA A 223 -24.74 -39.10 0.10
CA ALA A 223 -23.33 -38.77 -0.13
C ALA A 223 -22.80 -37.79 0.94
N LEU A 224 -23.58 -36.75 1.27
CA LEU A 224 -23.23 -35.80 2.34
C LEU A 224 -23.16 -36.49 3.70
N GLY A 225 -24.10 -37.39 3.99
CA GLY A 225 -24.12 -38.19 5.22
C GLY A 225 -22.88 -39.08 5.37
N ALA A 226 -22.46 -39.74 4.28
CA ALA A 226 -21.25 -40.58 4.26
C ALA A 226 -19.96 -39.77 4.46
N VAL A 227 -19.86 -38.58 3.87
CA VAL A 227 -18.71 -37.68 4.05
C VAL A 227 -18.62 -37.17 5.49
N LEU A 228 -19.75 -36.77 6.09
CA LEU A 228 -19.79 -36.28 7.47
C LEU A 228 -19.44 -37.38 8.47
N THR A 229 -20.00 -38.58 8.32
CA THR A 229 -19.67 -39.73 9.18
C THR A 229 -18.21 -40.17 9.03
N GLY A 230 -17.67 -40.21 7.81
CA GLY A 230 -16.25 -40.50 7.58
C GLY A 230 -15.33 -39.47 8.25
N SER A 231 -15.67 -38.18 8.16
CA SER A 231 -14.89 -37.11 8.80
C SER A 231 -14.91 -37.18 10.33
N TYR A 232 -16.02 -37.65 10.91
CA TYR A 232 -16.18 -37.80 12.36
C TYR A 232 -15.32 -38.96 12.90
N VAL A 233 -15.31 -40.10 12.21
CA VAL A 233 -14.50 -41.27 12.58
C VAL A 233 -12.99 -40.94 12.53
N LEU A 234 -12.53 -40.25 11.49
CA LEU A 234 -11.13 -39.82 11.36
C LEU A 234 -10.71 -38.82 12.45
N LYS A 235 -11.61 -37.95 12.90
CA LYS A 235 -11.36 -37.04 14.04
C LYS A 235 -11.35 -37.79 15.38
N SER A 236 -12.21 -38.79 15.52
CA SER A 236 -12.30 -39.62 16.73
C SER A 236 -11.02 -40.44 16.96
N GLU A 237 -10.46 -41.05 15.91
CA GLU A 237 -9.20 -41.81 16.04
C GLU A 237 -8.00 -40.92 16.36
N ARG A 238 -8.01 -39.67 15.89
CA ARG A 238 -6.95 -38.69 16.20
C ARG A 238 -6.95 -38.27 17.66
N ASN A 239 -8.11 -38.26 18.31
CA ASN A 239 -8.24 -37.96 19.73
C ASN A 239 -8.01 -39.19 20.62
N ALA A 240 -8.27 -40.40 20.12
CA ALA A 240 -8.04 -41.64 20.87
C ALA A 240 -6.55 -42.01 21.01
N ASN A 241 -5.69 -41.54 20.10
CA ASN A 241 -4.24 -41.78 20.12
C ASN A 241 -3.42 -40.67 20.82
N ALA A 242 -4.08 -39.67 21.40
CA ALA A 242 -3.42 -38.66 22.23
C ALA A 242 -3.22 -39.24 23.64
N LEU A 243 -2.01 -39.72 23.95
CA LEU A 243 -1.62 -40.13 25.30
C LEU A 243 -1.78 -38.95 26.29
N PRO A 244 -2.26 -39.20 27.53
CA PRO A 244 -2.37 -38.17 28.55
C PRO A 244 -0.98 -37.66 29.00
N PRO A 245 -0.85 -36.37 29.32
CA PRO A 245 0.42 -35.80 29.77
C PRO A 245 0.77 -36.35 31.16
N VAL A 246 1.97 -36.93 31.28
CA VAL A 246 2.60 -37.28 32.56
C VAL A 246 2.91 -35.97 33.30
N ALA A 247 2.35 -35.84 34.51
CA ALA A 247 2.61 -34.73 35.42
C ALA A 247 4.09 -34.71 35.84
N ALA A 248 4.81 -33.66 35.46
CA ALA A 248 6.15 -33.39 35.96
C ALA A 248 6.08 -32.60 37.28
N ALA A 249 6.75 -33.13 38.30
CA ALA A 249 6.93 -32.57 39.64
C ALA A 249 7.86 -31.33 39.64
N PRO A 250 7.86 -30.50 40.71
CA PRO A 250 8.50 -29.20 40.73
C PRO A 250 10.01 -29.28 41.00
N THR A 251 10.81 -28.56 40.20
CA THR A 251 12.27 -28.45 40.36
C THR A 251 12.64 -27.24 41.24
N PRO A 252 13.56 -27.37 42.22
CA PRO A 252 14.05 -26.27 43.08
C PRO A 252 15.15 -25.42 42.41
N PRO A 253 15.53 -24.24 42.97
CA PRO A 253 16.32 -23.22 42.27
C PRO A 253 17.83 -23.53 42.24
N PRO A 254 18.60 -22.90 41.32
CA PRO A 254 19.99 -23.24 41.09
C PRO A 254 20.94 -22.50 42.03
N ARG A 255 21.94 -23.23 42.56
CA ARG A 255 23.11 -22.68 43.24
C ARG A 255 24.38 -23.30 42.64
N GLU A 256 25.20 -22.42 42.08
CA GLU A 256 26.66 -22.33 42.22
C GLU A 256 27.58 -23.57 42.08
N THR A 257 28.46 -23.41 41.09
CA THR A 257 29.93 -23.67 41.07
C THR A 257 30.55 -25.05 40.88
N LEU A 258 31.54 -25.01 39.97
CA LEU A 258 32.86 -25.64 39.94
C LEU A 258 33.04 -26.99 39.22
N ALA A 259 33.75 -26.85 38.09
CA ALA A 259 34.98 -27.55 37.70
C ALA A 259 34.98 -29.07 37.42
N GLU A 260 35.68 -29.37 36.32
CA GLU A 260 36.74 -30.38 36.21
C GLU A 260 36.53 -31.55 35.22
N SER A 261 37.34 -31.49 34.15
CA SER A 261 38.14 -32.56 33.53
C SER A 261 37.61 -33.55 32.47
N GLN A 262 38.54 -33.72 31.50
CA GLN A 262 38.86 -34.86 30.62
C GLN A 262 38.05 -35.03 29.33
N ILE A 263 38.58 -34.62 28.17
CA ILE A 263 39.64 -35.22 27.32
C ILE A 263 39.26 -36.64 26.84
N VAL A 264 38.88 -36.75 25.56
CA VAL A 264 39.29 -37.86 24.68
C VAL A 264 39.62 -37.28 23.29
N ASP A 265 40.76 -37.73 22.83
CA ASP A 265 41.52 -37.48 21.61
C ASP A 265 40.81 -38.06 20.37
N ASP A 266 40.89 -37.37 19.23
CA ASP A 266 40.92 -38.06 17.95
C ASP A 266 41.62 -37.20 16.88
N SER A 267 42.60 -37.82 16.25
CA SER A 267 43.67 -37.22 15.47
C SER A 267 43.36 -37.20 13.98
N VAL A 268 43.67 -36.11 13.27
CA VAL A 268 43.83 -36.12 11.81
C VAL A 268 45.13 -35.40 11.42
N PRO A 269 45.96 -35.92 10.50
CA PRO A 269 47.33 -35.46 10.29
C PRO A 269 47.43 -34.22 9.40
N VAL A 270 48.40 -33.36 9.74
CA VAL A 270 48.81 -32.15 9.01
C VAL A 270 49.97 -32.45 8.07
N GLU A 271 49.86 -32.00 6.82
CA GLU A 271 50.96 -31.91 5.83
C GLU A 271 51.66 -30.54 5.96
N PRO A 272 53.00 -30.45 5.85
CA PRO A 272 53.75 -29.29 6.37
C PRO A 272 53.83 -28.13 5.37
N ALA A 273 53.41 -26.95 5.82
CA ALA A 273 53.68 -25.68 5.13
C ALA A 273 55.05 -25.11 5.53
N ALA A 274 55.79 -24.71 4.51
CA ALA A 274 57.12 -24.12 4.59
C ALA A 274 57.14 -22.74 5.27
N SER A 275 58.26 -22.49 5.96
CA SER A 275 58.60 -21.29 6.72
C SER A 275 58.57 -20.00 5.89
N ALA A 276 57.83 -19.00 6.35
CA ALA A 276 57.93 -17.61 5.92
C ALA A 276 58.78 -16.78 6.93
N PRO A 277 59.55 -15.77 6.47
CA PRO A 277 60.47 -14.99 7.31
C PRO A 277 59.74 -13.97 8.21
N PRO A 278 60.42 -13.46 9.27
CA PRO A 278 59.80 -12.57 10.27
C PRO A 278 59.41 -11.19 9.72
N PRO A 279 58.42 -10.52 10.35
CA PRO A 279 57.83 -9.27 9.89
C PRO A 279 58.79 -8.08 10.06
N PRO A 280 58.72 -7.05 9.19
CA PRO A 280 59.43 -5.81 9.41
C PRO A 280 58.83 -5.01 10.58
N GLU A 281 59.72 -4.38 11.30
CA GLU A 281 59.52 -3.45 12.42
C GLU A 281 58.60 -2.28 12.03
N PRO A 282 57.70 -1.81 12.92
CA PRO A 282 56.76 -0.74 12.58
C PRO A 282 57.50 0.58 12.40
N ALA A 283 57.47 1.10 11.18
CA ALA A 283 57.87 2.47 10.89
C ALA A 283 56.95 3.44 11.66
N GLU A 284 57.55 4.33 12.44
CA GLU A 284 56.87 5.51 13.00
C GLU A 284 56.20 6.28 11.85
N PRO A 285 54.90 6.62 11.94
CA PRO A 285 54.27 7.45 10.92
C PRO A 285 54.93 8.83 10.93
N SER A 286 55.43 9.22 9.75
CA SER A 286 56.01 10.52 9.47
C SER A 286 55.11 11.66 9.95
N ALA A 287 55.70 12.66 10.59
CA ALA A 287 55.06 13.90 11.04
C ALA A 287 54.39 14.72 9.90
N GLU A 288 54.48 14.27 8.65
CA GLU A 288 53.80 14.87 7.49
C GLU A 288 52.41 14.25 7.19
N GLU A 289 52.14 12.99 7.51
CA GLU A 289 50.79 12.41 7.38
C GLU A 289 49.86 12.87 8.51
N ALA A 290 50.42 13.19 9.68
CA ALA A 290 49.70 13.86 10.77
C ALA A 290 49.29 15.32 10.45
N LYS A 291 49.81 15.91 9.36
CA LYS A 291 49.44 17.28 8.93
C LYS A 291 48.28 17.34 7.95
N GLN A 292 47.78 16.21 7.42
CA GLN A 292 46.58 16.19 6.57
C GLN A 292 45.27 15.93 7.32
N ALA A 293 45.32 15.52 8.59
CA ALA A 293 44.19 15.64 9.52
C ALA A 293 44.09 17.07 10.08
N ALA A 294 43.99 18.07 9.21
CA ALA A 294 43.82 19.46 9.61
C ALA A 294 42.39 19.66 10.15
N VAL A 295 42.22 19.40 11.45
CA VAL A 295 41.10 19.88 12.26
C VAL A 295 40.97 21.37 11.96
N GLY A 296 39.94 21.73 11.19
CA GLY A 296 39.59 23.14 11.07
C GLY A 296 39.06 23.58 12.43
N SER A 297 39.67 24.59 13.06
CA SER A 297 39.05 25.24 14.19
C SER A 297 37.95 26.18 13.67
N LEU A 298 36.71 25.94 14.09
CA LEU A 298 35.59 26.82 13.78
C LEU A 298 35.58 27.96 14.82
N ARG A 299 35.59 29.21 14.36
CA ARG A 299 35.46 30.34 15.28
C ARG A 299 34.05 30.32 15.88
N SER A 300 33.98 30.11 17.20
CA SER A 300 32.72 30.17 17.94
C SER A 300 32.19 31.61 17.95
N GLY A 301 31.02 31.82 17.34
CA GLY A 301 30.33 33.10 17.20
C GLY A 301 29.31 33.37 18.31
N SER A 302 28.21 34.04 17.94
CA SER A 302 27.11 34.39 18.85
C SER A 302 26.37 33.14 19.37
N SER A 303 25.63 33.31 20.47
CA SER A 303 24.71 32.29 20.98
C SER A 303 23.60 31.98 19.98
N CYS A 304 23.15 30.73 19.93
CA CYS A 304 22.02 30.29 19.11
C CYS A 304 21.21 29.21 19.84
N SER A 305 20.01 28.93 19.33
CA SER A 305 19.09 27.93 19.89
C SER A 305 18.47 27.08 18.78
N CYS A 306 18.37 25.77 19.00
CA CYS A 306 17.76 24.84 18.06
C CYS A 306 16.54 24.15 18.68
N ALA A 307 15.34 24.42 18.14
CA ALA A 307 14.15 23.64 18.49
C ALA A 307 14.30 22.16 18.08
N ARG A 308 15.00 21.91 16.97
CA ARG A 308 15.32 20.58 16.42
C ARG A 308 16.61 20.62 15.61
N SER A 309 17.14 19.45 15.27
CA SER A 309 18.26 19.32 14.33
C SER A 309 17.80 19.48 12.87
N ASP A 310 18.65 20.06 12.03
CA ASP A 310 18.51 19.98 10.58
C ASP A 310 18.84 18.55 10.13
N SER A 311 18.10 18.06 9.14
CA SER A 311 18.32 16.75 8.54
C SER A 311 17.86 16.77 7.10
N LEU A 312 18.55 16.04 6.24
CA LEU A 312 18.12 15.81 4.85
C LEU A 312 16.82 15.02 4.77
N LEU A 313 16.37 14.40 5.86
CA LEU A 313 15.06 13.75 5.93
C LEU A 313 13.88 14.73 5.88
N TRP A 314 14.12 16.02 6.13
CA TRP A 314 13.11 17.08 6.09
C TRP A 314 13.72 18.42 5.62
N SER A 315 14.71 18.35 4.73
CA SER A 315 15.21 19.54 4.03
C SER A 315 14.14 20.14 3.12
N GLU A 316 13.25 19.29 2.60
CA GLU A 316 12.00 19.68 1.97
C GLU A 316 10.86 19.66 3.00
N ALA A 317 9.86 20.51 2.80
CA ALA A 317 8.73 20.59 3.71
C ALA A 317 7.92 19.29 3.66
N ILE A 318 7.64 18.70 4.83
CA ILE A 318 6.87 17.44 4.93
C ILE A 318 5.45 17.69 4.42
N PRO A 319 4.94 16.95 3.42
CA PRO A 319 3.59 17.15 2.90
C PRO A 319 2.53 16.82 3.96
N LYS A 320 1.36 17.45 3.88
CA LYS A 320 0.22 17.10 4.76
C LYS A 320 -0.18 15.63 4.65
N LEU A 321 -0.04 15.05 3.46
CA LEU A 321 -0.19 13.62 3.21
C LEU A 321 1.12 13.04 2.68
N SER A 322 1.71 12.06 3.36
CA SER A 322 2.85 11.29 2.83
C SER A 322 2.38 10.02 2.16
N LEU A 323 2.91 9.75 0.96
CA LEU A 323 2.68 8.50 0.23
C LEU A 323 3.96 7.67 0.24
N ILE A 324 3.88 6.46 0.79
CA ILE A 324 5.03 5.55 0.91
C ILE A 324 4.73 4.30 0.12
N ALA A 325 5.54 4.06 -0.90
CA ALA A 325 5.51 2.87 -1.73
C ALA A 325 6.47 1.81 -1.18
N PHE A 326 6.02 0.57 -1.01
CA PHE A 326 6.85 -0.52 -0.52
C PHE A 326 6.42 -1.88 -1.09
N ASN A 327 7.25 -2.91 -0.85
CA ASN A 327 7.00 -4.27 -1.32
C ASN A 327 6.72 -4.38 -2.83
N ARG A 328 7.48 -3.60 -3.62
CA ARG A 328 7.41 -3.62 -5.08
C ARG A 328 7.93 -4.95 -5.61
N ARG A 329 7.11 -5.65 -6.39
CA ARG A 329 7.50 -6.88 -7.08
C ARG A 329 6.96 -6.88 -8.50
N THR A 330 7.81 -7.21 -9.46
CA THR A 330 7.37 -7.43 -10.83
C THR A 330 7.09 -8.92 -11.02
N VAL A 331 5.89 -9.25 -11.48
CA VAL A 331 5.44 -10.60 -11.75
C VAL A 331 5.01 -10.68 -13.21
N THR A 332 5.67 -11.53 -13.99
CA THR A 332 5.26 -11.83 -15.36
C THR A 332 4.13 -12.85 -15.34
N ARG A 333 2.95 -12.49 -15.87
CA ARG A 333 1.79 -13.39 -15.97
C ARG A 333 1.32 -13.45 -17.42
N GLY A 334 1.69 -14.54 -18.09
CA GLY A 334 1.48 -14.67 -19.54
C GLY A 334 2.44 -13.77 -20.31
N ASN A 335 1.92 -12.94 -21.22
CA ASN A 335 2.73 -12.00 -22.02
C ASN A 335 2.70 -10.56 -21.46
N ARG A 336 2.53 -10.41 -20.14
CA ARG A 336 2.41 -9.10 -19.46
C ARG A 336 3.24 -9.09 -18.20
N ASP A 337 3.97 -7.99 -18.01
CA ASP A 337 4.67 -7.68 -16.78
C ASP A 337 3.78 -6.84 -15.88
N LEU A 338 3.40 -7.41 -14.73
CA LEU A 338 2.57 -6.78 -13.72
C LEU A 338 3.45 -6.33 -12.57
N THR A 339 3.33 -5.07 -12.15
CA THR A 339 3.90 -4.62 -10.89
C THR A 339 2.85 -4.76 -9.78
N GLN A 340 3.22 -5.53 -8.76
CA GLN A 340 2.54 -5.55 -7.47
C GLN A 340 3.22 -4.55 -6.54
N LEU A 341 2.43 -3.69 -5.93
CA LEU A 341 2.89 -2.58 -5.11
C LEU A 341 1.98 -2.41 -3.90
N ASP A 342 2.57 -2.33 -2.71
CA ASP A 342 1.87 -1.84 -1.53
C ASP A 342 2.12 -0.34 -1.39
N VAL A 343 1.06 0.43 -1.14
CA VAL A 343 1.15 1.88 -0.91
C VAL A 343 0.47 2.20 0.40
N ALA A 344 1.15 2.94 1.26
CA ALA A 344 0.55 3.57 2.43
C ALA A 344 0.39 5.08 2.21
N ALA A 345 -0.73 5.61 2.67
CA ALA A 345 -0.93 7.04 2.83
C ALA A 345 -1.03 7.37 4.31
N ILE A 346 -0.31 8.40 4.74
CA ILE A 346 -0.19 8.80 6.14
C ILE A 346 -0.57 10.27 6.25
N ASN A 347 -1.54 10.58 7.11
CA ASN A 347 -1.93 11.95 7.38
C ASN A 347 -0.96 12.56 8.41
N ASN A 348 -0.08 13.43 7.93
CA ASN A 348 0.88 14.16 8.76
C ASN A 348 0.31 15.45 9.34
N SER A 349 -0.92 15.83 8.99
CA SER A 349 -1.53 17.08 9.44
C SER A 349 -2.37 16.90 10.71
N ASP A 350 -2.66 18.01 11.40
CA ASP A 350 -3.61 18.07 12.52
C ASP A 350 -5.07 18.08 12.08
N GLU A 351 -5.33 18.18 10.78
CA GLU A 351 -6.65 18.17 10.17
C GLU A 351 -7.05 16.75 9.74
N GLU A 352 -8.34 16.44 9.87
CA GLU A 352 -8.93 15.20 9.39
C GLU A 352 -9.16 15.26 7.87
N LEU A 353 -8.67 14.27 7.14
CA LEU A 353 -8.88 14.16 5.70
C LEU A 353 -10.15 13.34 5.43
N LYS A 354 -11.24 14.01 5.10
CA LYS A 354 -12.59 13.41 4.99
C LYS A 354 -12.69 12.27 3.97
N GLU A 355 -12.00 12.41 2.84
CA GLU A 355 -11.93 11.41 1.80
C GLU A 355 -10.56 11.44 1.14
N LEU A 356 -10.11 10.28 0.67
CA LEU A 356 -8.81 10.17 0.02
C LEU A 356 -8.91 9.34 -1.26
N SER A 357 -8.53 9.95 -2.39
CA SER A 357 -8.46 9.30 -3.69
C SER A 357 -7.05 9.43 -4.26
N LEU A 358 -6.30 8.33 -4.30
CA LEU A 358 -4.96 8.31 -4.89
C LEU A 358 -5.01 7.83 -6.33
N ASN A 359 -4.28 8.52 -7.20
CA ASN A 359 -4.10 8.11 -8.59
C ASN A 359 -2.67 7.60 -8.78
N LEU A 360 -2.56 6.41 -9.35
CA LEU A 360 -1.31 5.74 -9.66
C LEU A 360 -1.23 5.51 -11.17
N GLN A 361 -0.20 6.08 -11.78
CA GLN A 361 0.09 5.91 -13.19
C GLN A 361 1.25 4.93 -13.34
N PHE A 362 1.05 3.86 -14.10
CA PHE A 362 2.07 2.87 -14.40
C PHE A 362 2.59 3.10 -15.81
N TYR A 363 3.89 2.90 -16.00
CA TYR A 363 4.59 3.05 -17.26
C TYR A 363 5.38 1.79 -17.58
N LYS A 364 5.44 1.43 -18.85
CA LYS A 364 6.37 0.44 -19.37
C LYS A 364 7.63 1.15 -19.84
N LEU A 365 8.76 0.79 -19.24
CA LEU A 365 10.06 1.23 -19.70
C LEU A 365 10.52 0.34 -20.85
N SER A 366 10.77 0.93 -22.02
CA SER A 366 11.46 0.24 -23.12
C SER A 366 12.94 0.02 -22.78
N SER A 367 13.62 -0.89 -23.49
CA SER A 367 15.08 -1.06 -23.42
C SER A 367 15.84 0.25 -23.63
N ASP A 368 15.24 1.16 -24.41
CA ASP A 368 15.82 2.45 -24.77
C ASP A 368 15.50 3.55 -23.74
N GLY A 369 14.97 3.18 -22.57
CA GLY A 369 14.61 4.11 -21.48
C GLY A 369 13.34 4.94 -21.69
N LYS A 370 12.69 4.84 -22.86
CA LYS A 370 11.43 5.54 -23.13
C LYS A 370 10.30 4.99 -22.27
N LYS A 371 9.61 5.87 -21.54
CA LYS A 371 8.37 5.58 -20.82
C LYS A 371 7.21 5.54 -21.82
N SER A 372 6.52 4.42 -21.89
CA SER A 372 5.21 4.32 -22.56
C SER A 372 4.13 4.13 -21.51
N LEU A 373 2.96 4.75 -21.71
CA LEU A 373 1.86 4.66 -20.76
C LEU A 373 1.42 3.20 -20.63
N GLY A 374 1.45 2.69 -19.40
CA GLY A 374 0.96 1.36 -19.04
C GLY A 374 -0.49 1.44 -18.61
N ASP A 375 -0.75 1.05 -17.37
CA ASP A 375 -2.09 1.04 -16.77
C ASP A 375 -2.29 2.19 -15.78
N HIS A 376 -3.55 2.49 -15.47
CA HIS A 376 -3.95 3.48 -14.47
C HIS A 376 -4.76 2.82 -13.37
N ARG A 377 -4.47 3.17 -12.11
CA ARG A 377 -5.21 2.70 -10.94
C ARG A 377 -5.55 3.88 -10.04
N ALA A 378 -6.84 4.00 -9.74
CA ALA A 378 -7.31 4.85 -8.66
C ALA A 378 -7.66 3.99 -7.45
N VAL A 379 -7.23 4.40 -6.27
CA VAL A 379 -7.66 3.78 -5.00
C VAL A 379 -8.34 4.83 -4.15
N TYR A 380 -9.46 4.43 -3.52
CA TYR A 380 -10.30 5.32 -2.73
C TYR A 380 -10.44 4.81 -1.31
N TYR A 381 -10.49 5.73 -0.37
CA TYR A 381 -10.88 5.50 1.01
C TYR A 381 -12.02 6.43 1.36
N GLN A 382 -13.15 5.80 1.73
CA GLN A 382 -14.41 6.46 2.03
C GLN A 382 -14.47 7.01 3.47
N GLY A 383 -13.56 6.56 4.34
CA GLY A 383 -13.50 7.02 5.72
C GLY A 383 -12.67 8.27 5.87
N PRO A 384 -12.85 9.01 6.96
CA PRO A 384 -11.87 10.01 7.32
C PRO A 384 -10.55 9.36 7.70
N LEU A 385 -9.45 9.97 7.27
CA LEU A 385 -8.11 9.64 7.73
C LEU A 385 -7.70 10.68 8.78
N GLY A 386 -7.74 10.28 10.04
CA GLY A 386 -7.45 11.16 11.17
C GLY A 386 -5.97 11.56 11.24
N PRO A 387 -5.62 12.58 12.06
CA PRO A 387 -4.24 12.98 12.28
C PRO A 387 -3.36 11.81 12.74
N GLY A 388 -2.21 11.60 12.11
CA GLY A 388 -1.29 10.52 12.47
C GLY A 388 -1.81 9.12 12.15
N GLU A 389 -2.90 8.99 11.38
CA GLU A 389 -3.38 7.69 10.90
C GLU A 389 -2.77 7.32 9.56
N ALA A 390 -2.72 6.02 9.29
CA ALA A 390 -2.22 5.47 8.05
C ALA A 390 -3.20 4.45 7.46
N ILE A 391 -3.40 4.51 6.15
CA ILE A 391 -4.12 3.51 5.38
C ILE A 391 -3.21 2.87 4.34
N LYS A 392 -3.45 1.60 4.02
CA LYS A 392 -2.69 0.83 3.03
C LYS A 392 -3.58 0.25 1.96
N TRP A 393 -3.12 0.28 0.71
CA TRP A 393 -3.66 -0.49 -0.40
C TRP A 393 -2.61 -1.43 -0.98
N ALA A 394 -3.08 -2.58 -1.47
CA ALA A 394 -2.30 -3.49 -2.32
C ALA A 394 -2.78 -3.34 -3.76
N ILE A 395 -1.87 -3.01 -4.68
CA ILE A 395 -2.19 -2.61 -6.05
C ILE A 395 -1.44 -3.51 -7.02
N GLU A 396 -2.14 -3.96 -8.06
CA GLU A 396 -1.57 -4.74 -9.16
C GLU A 396 -1.96 -4.09 -10.50
N ALA A 397 -0.96 -3.74 -11.30
CA ALA A 397 -1.15 -3.03 -12.56
C ALA A 397 -0.03 -3.35 -13.56
N GLU A 398 -0.30 -3.15 -14.84
CA GLU A 398 0.67 -3.39 -15.91
C GLU A 398 1.64 -2.21 -16.07
N GLY A 399 2.94 -2.51 -16.05
CA GLY A 399 4.00 -1.51 -16.10
C GLY A 399 5.18 -1.90 -15.21
N THR A 400 6.35 -1.36 -15.48
CA THR A 400 7.58 -1.58 -14.70
C THR A 400 7.88 -0.43 -13.76
N VAL A 401 7.48 0.81 -14.11
CA VAL A 401 7.67 2.03 -13.31
C VAL A 401 6.30 2.59 -12.95
N PHE A 402 6.20 3.31 -11.83
CA PHE A 402 4.96 3.96 -11.42
C PHE A 402 5.23 5.35 -10.87
N GLU A 403 4.21 6.19 -10.92
CA GLU A 403 4.18 7.52 -10.31
C GLU A 403 2.92 7.63 -9.44
N LEU A 404 3.09 8.11 -8.21
CA LEU A 404 1.99 8.37 -7.27
C LEU A 404 1.67 9.85 -7.28
N LEU A 405 0.41 10.18 -7.51
CA LEU A 405 -0.06 11.55 -7.44
C LEU A 405 -0.68 11.80 -6.06
N ASN A 406 -0.14 12.78 -5.35
CA ASN A 406 -0.67 13.21 -4.06
C ASN A 406 -1.85 14.17 -4.28
N PRO A 407 -3.08 13.80 -3.86
CA PRO A 407 -4.25 14.65 -4.05
C PRO A 407 -4.35 15.77 -3.00
N VAL A 408 -3.60 15.67 -1.90
CA VAL A 408 -3.64 16.65 -0.81
C VAL A 408 -2.46 17.60 -0.97
N GLU A 409 -2.78 18.86 -1.24
CA GLU A 409 -1.79 19.92 -1.36
C GLU A 409 -1.37 20.47 0.00
N GLY A 410 -0.18 21.06 0.02
CA GLY A 410 0.37 21.73 1.19
C GLY A 410 1.30 20.85 2.02
N SER A 411 2.01 21.53 2.91
CA SER A 411 3.00 20.95 3.79
C SER A 411 2.78 21.38 5.23
N VAL A 412 3.30 20.58 6.14
CA VAL A 412 3.45 20.90 7.55
C VAL A 412 4.52 21.97 7.69
N SER A 413 4.27 22.96 8.56
CA SER A 413 5.22 24.04 8.82
C SER A 413 6.56 23.49 9.33
N PRO A 414 7.71 24.10 9.00
CA PRO A 414 9.02 23.71 9.51
C PRO A 414 9.10 23.61 11.04
N ASN A 415 8.24 24.27 11.80
CA ASN A 415 8.24 24.19 13.27
C ASN A 415 7.25 23.14 13.83
N GLY A 416 6.61 22.35 12.96
CA GLY A 416 5.58 21.38 13.35
C GLY A 416 4.18 21.98 13.51
N GLU A 417 3.98 23.25 13.19
CA GLU A 417 2.63 23.85 13.13
C GLU A 417 1.82 23.18 12.01
N GLY A 418 0.57 22.83 12.31
CA GLY A 418 -0.28 22.07 11.39
C GLY A 418 0.11 20.59 11.26
N ALA A 419 1.02 20.09 12.10
CA ALA A 419 1.40 18.68 12.13
C ALA A 419 0.44 17.86 13.00
N ALA A 420 0.28 16.59 12.66
CA ALA A 420 -0.41 15.63 13.49
C ALA A 420 0.19 15.63 14.93
N PRO A 421 -0.66 15.61 15.98
CA PRO A 421 -0.17 15.59 17.35
C PRO A 421 0.77 14.42 17.60
N ALA A 422 1.87 14.65 18.33
CA ALA A 422 2.89 13.62 18.55
C ALA A 422 2.32 12.32 19.17
N ASN A 423 1.27 12.41 19.99
CA ASN A 423 0.59 11.23 20.54
C ASN A 423 -0.14 10.41 19.48
N ALA A 424 -0.74 11.05 18.47
CA ALA A 424 -1.36 10.35 17.35
C ALA A 424 -0.30 9.72 16.44
N VAL A 425 0.78 10.46 16.15
CA VAL A 425 1.93 9.94 15.39
C VAL A 425 2.58 8.73 16.08
N ALA A 426 2.63 8.72 17.42
CA ALA A 426 3.18 7.60 18.18
C ALA A 426 2.40 6.29 17.97
N GLU A 427 1.13 6.33 17.57
CA GLU A 427 0.38 5.11 17.22
C GLU A 427 0.90 4.46 15.93
N LEU A 428 1.51 5.23 15.01
CA LEU A 428 2.17 4.69 13.81
C LEU A 428 3.32 3.75 14.17
N LEU A 429 3.96 3.93 15.32
CA LEU A 429 5.04 3.05 15.79
C LEU A 429 4.56 1.63 16.09
N LYS A 430 3.25 1.42 16.30
CA LYS A 430 2.64 0.11 16.52
C LYS A 430 2.15 -0.53 15.23
N ALA A 431 2.31 0.14 14.08
CA ALA A 431 1.83 -0.38 12.80
C ALA A 431 2.52 -1.70 12.42
N ASN A 432 1.76 -2.63 11.85
CA ASN A 432 2.27 -3.91 11.36
C ASN A 432 3.31 -3.75 10.23
N ASN A 433 3.27 -2.62 9.49
CA ASN A 433 4.16 -2.37 8.37
C ASN A 433 5.36 -1.53 8.82
N ARG A 434 6.57 -2.03 8.56
CA ARG A 434 7.82 -1.38 8.98
C ARG A 434 8.07 0.01 8.35
N PRO A 435 7.80 0.26 7.05
CA PRO A 435 7.93 1.61 6.48
C PRO A 435 7.03 2.66 7.16
N VAL A 436 5.84 2.26 7.60
CA VAL A 436 4.93 3.15 8.36
C VAL A 436 5.52 3.48 9.73
N ARG A 437 6.13 2.49 10.40
CA ARG A 437 6.84 2.73 11.68
C ARG A 437 8.05 3.64 11.51
N LEU A 438 8.83 3.46 10.43
CA LEU A 438 9.95 4.34 10.07
C LEU A 438 9.49 5.78 9.87
N HIS A 439 8.41 5.97 9.12
CA HIS A 439 7.82 7.30 8.90
C HIS A 439 7.30 7.92 10.21
N GLY A 440 6.64 7.13 11.06
CA GLY A 440 6.22 7.57 12.39
C GLY A 440 7.41 8.04 13.24
N ALA A 441 8.51 7.28 13.25
CA ALA A 441 9.73 7.66 13.96
C ALA A 441 10.36 8.94 13.37
N MET A 442 10.37 9.09 12.04
CA MET A 442 10.80 10.31 11.36
C MET A 442 9.95 11.52 11.75
N LEU A 443 8.63 11.38 11.74
CA LEU A 443 7.73 12.49 12.08
C LEU A 443 7.82 12.86 13.57
N LEU A 444 8.02 11.90 14.48
CA LEU A 444 8.32 12.21 15.88
C LEU A 444 9.64 12.96 16.04
N ALA A 445 10.68 12.57 15.29
CA ALA A 445 11.96 13.27 15.30
C ALA A 445 11.82 14.71 14.77
N TYR A 446 11.02 14.88 13.71
CA TYR A 446 10.69 16.17 13.14
C TYR A 446 10.01 17.11 14.15
N LEU A 447 9.14 16.55 15.00
CA LEU A 447 8.45 17.25 16.10
C LEU A 447 9.32 17.42 17.36
N GLY A 448 10.53 16.88 17.38
CA GLY A 448 11.42 16.91 18.55
C GLY A 448 10.94 16.06 19.73
N ASP A 449 10.08 15.06 19.49
CA ASP A 449 9.56 14.18 20.54
C ASP A 449 10.60 13.14 20.97
N SER A 450 10.79 12.98 22.29
CA SER A 450 11.81 12.09 22.86
C SER A 450 11.60 10.61 22.53
N ARG A 451 10.38 10.20 22.18
CA ARG A 451 10.07 8.81 21.78
C ARG A 451 10.72 8.43 20.45
N ALA A 452 11.06 9.42 19.61
CA ALA A 452 11.66 9.19 18.30
C ALA A 452 12.97 8.41 18.37
N HIS A 453 13.84 8.76 19.34
CA HIS A 453 15.14 8.11 19.51
C HIS A 453 14.96 6.61 19.81
N LYS A 454 14.13 6.27 20.79
CA LYS A 454 13.82 4.88 21.14
C LYS A 454 13.24 4.13 19.94
N ALA A 455 12.27 4.72 19.25
CA ALA A 455 11.64 4.10 18.09
C ALA A 455 12.65 3.80 16.95
N ALA A 456 13.56 4.73 16.68
CA ALA A 456 14.61 4.55 15.69
C ALA A 456 15.62 3.46 16.12
N SER A 457 15.99 3.39 17.40
CA SER A 457 16.85 2.34 17.96
C SER A 457 16.20 0.96 17.87
N ASP A 458 14.94 0.83 18.31
CA ASP A 458 14.16 -0.41 18.23
C ASP A 458 14.05 -0.90 16.77
N LEU A 459 13.89 0.03 15.80
CA LEU A 459 13.88 -0.30 14.39
C LEU A 459 15.25 -0.76 13.88
N ARG A 460 16.35 -0.14 14.34
CA ARG A 460 17.72 -0.52 13.97
C ARG A 460 18.10 -1.91 14.49
N GLU A 461 17.71 -2.26 15.71
CA GLU A 461 17.98 -3.58 16.31
C GLU A 461 17.34 -4.74 15.55
N ALA A 462 16.22 -4.48 14.85
CA ALA A 462 15.58 -5.48 14.00
C ALA A 462 16.32 -5.74 12.65
N LEU A 463 17.53 -5.17 12.47
CA LEU A 463 18.56 -5.54 11.49
C LEU A 463 18.09 -5.70 10.04
N ARG A 464 17.82 -4.57 9.39
CA ARG A 464 17.64 -4.46 7.93
C ARG A 464 18.73 -3.57 7.35
N GLU A 465 19.68 -4.17 6.64
CA GLU A 465 20.87 -3.49 6.11
C GLU A 465 20.52 -2.38 5.10
N ASP A 466 19.44 -2.58 4.33
CA ASP A 466 18.95 -1.64 3.32
C ASP A 466 18.41 -0.33 3.91
N GLU A 467 17.94 -0.36 5.17
CA GLU A 467 17.40 0.81 5.87
C GLU A 467 18.41 1.47 6.82
N ALA A 468 19.58 0.83 7.05
CA ALA A 468 20.58 1.31 8.01
C ALA A 468 21.02 2.76 7.77
N PRO A 469 21.30 3.21 6.53
CA PRO A 469 21.69 4.60 6.28
C PRO A 469 20.59 5.62 6.60
N TYR A 470 19.32 5.24 6.46
CA TYR A 470 18.17 6.08 6.81
C TYR A 470 18.05 6.18 8.34
N LEU A 471 18.11 5.04 9.03
CA LEU A 471 18.03 4.96 10.48
C LEU A 471 19.20 5.67 11.18
N ASP A 472 20.41 5.59 10.63
CA ASP A 472 21.57 6.33 11.16
C ASP A 472 21.37 7.84 11.08
N ARG A 473 20.80 8.35 9.97
CA ARG A 473 20.45 9.77 9.84
C ARG A 473 19.37 10.18 10.83
N LEU A 474 18.36 9.33 10.99
CA LEU A 474 17.29 9.57 11.94
C LEU A 474 17.80 9.61 13.39
N LEU A 475 18.64 8.65 13.78
CA LEU A 475 19.27 8.60 15.10
C LEU A 475 20.12 9.83 15.37
N LYS A 476 20.95 10.24 14.40
CA LYS A 476 21.73 11.49 14.49
C LYS A 476 20.84 12.72 14.65
N ALA A 477 19.71 12.79 13.96
CA ALA A 477 18.81 13.93 14.08
C ALA A 477 18.10 13.97 15.46
N THR A 478 17.94 12.83 16.13
CA THR A 478 17.39 12.73 17.49
C THR A 478 18.42 12.91 18.62
N SER A 479 19.68 13.20 18.29
CA SER A 479 20.73 13.37 19.31
C SER A 479 20.48 14.59 20.20
N GLU A 480 21.06 14.56 21.40
CA GLU A 480 21.02 15.72 22.31
C GLU A 480 21.89 16.89 21.80
N LEU A 481 22.94 16.58 21.03
CA LEU A 481 23.81 17.57 20.38
C LEU A 481 23.28 17.86 18.97
N ARG A 482 22.50 18.93 18.86
CA ARG A 482 21.78 19.29 17.64
C ARG A 482 22.63 20.20 16.76
N VAL A 483 22.54 19.99 15.46
CA VAL A 483 23.05 20.94 14.46
C VAL A 483 21.87 21.51 13.70
N CYS A 484 21.72 22.82 13.65
CA CYS A 484 20.64 23.49 12.92
C CYS A 484 21.13 24.75 12.19
N GLN A 485 20.29 25.33 11.35
CA GLN A 485 20.62 26.51 10.53
C GLN A 485 21.88 26.30 9.68
N LEU A 486 22.04 25.10 9.11
CA LEU A 486 23.17 24.80 8.24
C LEU A 486 23.06 25.63 6.95
N GLN A 487 24.01 26.52 6.73
CA GLN A 487 24.14 27.34 5.54
C GLN A 487 25.50 27.08 4.90
N VAL A 488 25.48 26.74 3.62
CA VAL A 488 26.69 26.60 2.80
C VAL A 488 26.61 27.65 1.71
N VAL A 489 27.54 28.61 1.75
CA VAL A 489 27.55 29.78 0.86
C VAL A 489 28.81 29.75 0.00
N GLY A 490 28.65 30.17 -1.26
CA GLY A 490 29.74 30.29 -2.23
C GLY A 490 29.70 29.18 -3.30
N GLY A 491 29.90 29.58 -4.56
CA GLY A 491 30.01 28.65 -5.68
C GLY A 491 31.43 28.12 -5.92
N GLY A 492 32.43 28.63 -5.21
CA GLY A 492 33.83 28.24 -5.35
C GLY A 492 34.28 27.17 -4.34
N SER A 493 35.56 26.83 -4.38
CA SER A 493 36.22 25.99 -3.39
C SER A 493 37.34 26.77 -2.71
N PRO A 494 37.39 26.86 -1.37
CA PRO A 494 36.46 26.23 -0.43
C PRO A 494 35.13 26.98 -0.31
N ARG A 495 34.06 26.27 0.04
CA ARG A 495 32.76 26.86 0.39
C ARG A 495 32.74 27.29 1.84
N GLU A 496 32.13 28.43 2.13
CA GLU A 496 31.92 28.88 3.52
C GLU A 496 30.72 28.15 4.12
N VAL A 497 30.89 27.66 5.34
CA VAL A 497 29.86 26.91 6.04
C VAL A 497 29.60 27.56 7.38
N GLN A 498 28.32 27.78 7.67
CA GLN A 498 27.84 28.25 8.96
C GLN A 498 26.80 27.26 9.49
N ALA A 499 26.89 26.90 10.77
CA ALA A 499 25.88 26.07 11.42
C ALA A 499 25.78 26.43 12.91
N CYS A 500 24.60 26.31 13.49
CA CYS A 500 24.40 26.37 14.94
C CYS A 500 24.59 24.97 15.53
N VAL A 501 25.41 24.86 16.57
CA VAL A 501 25.52 23.64 17.39
C VAL A 501 24.94 23.91 18.75
N TYR A 502 23.96 23.11 19.14
CA TYR A 502 23.15 23.33 20.33
C TYR A 502 23.13 22.08 21.22
N ASN A 503 23.41 22.27 22.50
CA ASN A 503 23.29 21.23 23.51
C ASN A 503 21.88 21.24 24.09
N ALA A 504 21.02 20.31 23.67
CA ALA A 504 19.67 20.16 24.21
C ALA A 504 19.61 19.29 25.48
N SER A 505 20.75 18.76 25.95
CA SER A 505 20.81 17.97 27.18
C SER A 505 20.81 18.86 28.42
N ARG A 506 20.63 18.22 29.59
CA ARG A 506 20.78 18.85 30.91
C ARG A 506 22.21 18.83 31.45
N GLU A 507 23.14 18.30 30.68
CA GLU A 507 24.53 18.09 31.09
C GLU A 507 25.47 19.01 30.31
N LEU A 508 26.59 19.37 30.93
CA LEU A 508 27.69 20.02 30.21
C LEU A 508 28.28 19.02 29.21
N LYS A 509 28.41 19.40 27.94
CA LYS A 509 29.09 18.58 26.92
C LYS A 509 30.45 19.18 26.60
N GLU A 510 31.50 18.41 26.83
CA GLU A 510 32.89 18.76 26.52
C GLU A 510 33.37 18.01 25.28
N ASN A 511 34.46 18.50 24.67
CA ASN A 511 35.07 17.88 23.48
C ASN A 511 34.07 17.64 22.35
N VAL A 512 33.18 18.60 22.11
CA VAL A 512 32.16 18.49 21.06
C VAL A 512 32.85 18.68 19.70
N GLY A 513 32.50 17.82 18.75
CA GLY A 513 32.86 17.95 17.35
C GLY A 513 31.63 18.02 16.46
N VAL A 514 31.81 18.58 15.27
CA VAL A 514 30.81 18.58 14.20
C VAL A 514 31.38 17.86 13.01
N LYS A 515 30.68 16.84 12.52
CA LYS A 515 30.99 16.19 11.26
C LYS A 515 30.08 16.74 10.17
N LEU A 516 30.70 17.29 9.13
CA LEU A 516 30.05 17.85 7.95
C LEU A 516 30.37 16.95 6.75
N ARG A 517 29.36 16.65 5.95
CA ARG A 517 29.49 15.87 4.71
C ARG A 517 28.89 16.60 3.53
N ALA A 518 29.61 16.56 2.42
CA ALA A 518 29.09 16.84 1.09
C ALA A 518 28.59 15.53 0.46
N LEU A 519 27.40 15.57 -0.11
CA LEU A 519 26.79 14.42 -0.76
C LEU A 519 26.59 14.67 -2.25
N SER A 520 26.82 13.62 -3.03
CA SER A 520 26.67 13.64 -4.49
C SER A 520 25.22 13.75 -4.94
N ALA A 521 24.25 13.45 -4.06
CA ALA A 521 22.82 13.51 -4.33
C ALA A 521 22.01 13.85 -3.07
N SER A 522 20.78 14.33 -3.29
CA SER A 522 19.78 14.54 -2.23
C SER A 522 19.24 13.22 -1.69
N VAL A 523 18.72 13.24 -0.47
CA VAL A 523 18.03 12.10 0.15
C VAL A 523 16.54 12.26 -0.09
N HIS A 524 15.86 11.19 -0.49
CA HIS A 524 14.41 11.14 -0.73
C HIS A 524 13.69 10.43 0.43
N PRO A 525 13.06 11.16 1.37
CA PRO A 525 12.45 10.57 2.56
C PRO A 525 11.32 9.57 2.23
N GLU A 526 10.62 9.77 1.12
CA GLU A 526 9.55 8.90 0.62
C GLU A 526 10.02 7.50 0.20
N ASN A 527 11.33 7.32 0.02
CA ASN A 527 11.93 6.04 -0.34
C ASN A 527 13.10 5.69 0.61
N PRO A 528 12.82 5.26 1.85
CA PRO A 528 13.85 4.98 2.86
C PRO A 528 14.77 3.80 2.51
N VAL A 529 14.41 3.01 1.49
CA VAL A 529 15.16 1.83 0.99
C VAL A 529 16.02 2.19 -0.23
N ALA A 530 16.01 3.46 -0.67
CA ALA A 530 16.88 3.90 -1.75
C ALA A 530 18.36 3.78 -1.35
N PRO A 531 19.27 3.47 -2.31
CA PRO A 531 20.71 3.47 -2.04
C PRO A 531 21.15 4.82 -1.45
N PRO A 532 22.03 4.83 -0.43
CA PRO A 532 22.50 6.08 0.15
C PRO A 532 23.32 6.88 -0.87
N PRO A 533 23.26 8.22 -0.82
CA PRO A 533 24.11 9.06 -1.66
C PRO A 533 25.59 8.85 -1.31
N LEU A 534 26.46 8.99 -2.32
CA LEU A 534 27.90 8.91 -2.12
C LEU A 534 28.39 10.17 -1.39
N ILE A 535 29.41 10.01 -0.57
CA ILE A 535 30.06 11.09 0.17
C ILE A 535 31.19 11.63 -0.72
N ASP A 536 31.08 12.87 -1.16
CA ASP A 536 32.10 13.52 -2.00
C ASP A 536 33.26 14.00 -1.14
N THR A 537 32.95 14.63 -0.01
CA THR A 537 33.93 15.06 0.98
C THR A 537 33.33 15.00 2.38
N GLU A 538 34.18 14.75 3.37
CA GLU A 538 33.80 14.87 4.78
C GLU A 538 34.86 15.59 5.59
N ARG A 539 34.40 16.36 6.58
CA ARG A 539 35.30 17.09 7.48
C ARG A 539 34.74 17.10 8.89
N VAL A 540 35.64 16.92 9.85
CA VAL A 540 35.34 17.05 11.28
C VAL A 540 35.94 18.34 11.79
N TYR A 541 35.13 19.11 12.51
CA TYR A 541 35.52 20.35 13.15
C TYR A 541 35.37 20.23 14.65
N GLY A 542 36.34 20.74 15.41
CA GLY A 542 36.22 20.85 16.85
C GLY A 542 35.43 22.09 17.27
N VAL A 543 34.68 21.98 18.35
CA VAL A 543 34.11 23.13 19.06
C VAL A 543 35.06 23.50 20.19
N ASP A 544 35.68 24.67 20.10
CA ASP A 544 36.74 25.11 21.02
C ASP A 544 36.27 25.30 22.48
N LYS A 545 34.95 25.34 22.71
CA LYS A 545 34.34 25.57 24.03
C LYS A 545 33.45 24.40 24.42
N SER A 546 33.43 24.08 25.72
CA SER A 546 32.37 23.25 26.27
C SER A 546 31.01 23.93 26.06
N LEU A 547 29.98 23.13 25.85
CA LEU A 547 28.61 23.59 25.64
C LEU A 547 27.80 23.35 26.91
N PRO A 548 27.46 24.41 27.69
CA PRO A 548 26.53 24.30 28.80
C PRO A 548 25.17 23.73 28.38
N PRO A 549 24.39 23.18 29.33
CA PRO A 549 23.02 22.75 29.09
C PRO A 549 22.18 23.83 28.42
N GLU A 550 21.34 23.44 27.46
CA GLU A 550 20.39 24.30 26.75
C GLU A 550 21.00 25.54 26.08
N THR A 551 22.29 25.49 25.73
CA THR A 551 23.00 26.57 25.02
C THR A 551 23.54 26.10 23.68
N GLY A 552 23.72 27.05 22.76
CA GLY A 552 24.33 26.78 21.46
C GLY A 552 25.24 27.90 21.00
N VAL A 553 26.12 27.54 20.08
CA VAL A 553 27.11 28.43 19.46
C VAL A 553 27.03 28.33 17.95
N VAL A 554 27.11 29.47 17.28
CA VAL A 554 27.25 29.50 15.82
C VAL A 554 28.70 29.19 15.48
N LEU A 555 28.90 28.23 14.59
CA LEU A 555 30.20 27.86 14.06
C LEU A 555 30.32 28.31 12.61
N ARG A 556 31.51 28.78 12.23
CA ARG A 556 31.86 29.19 10.87
C ARG A 556 33.17 28.59 10.43
N GLY A 557 33.18 28.00 9.24
CA GLY A 557 34.36 27.36 8.66
C GLY A 557 34.31 27.29 7.16
N SER A 558 35.23 26.49 6.61
CA SER A 558 35.37 26.29 5.18
C SER A 558 35.45 24.81 4.86
N MET A 559 34.73 24.37 3.83
CA MET A 559 34.76 23.00 3.34
C MET A 559 35.34 22.99 1.91
N PRO A 560 36.45 22.28 1.68
CA PRO A 560 36.97 22.11 0.33
C PRO A 560 35.99 21.22 -0.44
N VAL A 561 35.58 21.68 -1.62
CA VAL A 561 34.73 20.93 -2.53
C VAL A 561 35.50 20.79 -3.83
N GLU A 562 35.74 19.58 -4.31
CA GLU A 562 36.59 19.35 -5.49
C GLU A 562 35.98 19.94 -6.77
N ASP A 563 34.66 19.88 -6.91
CA ASP A 563 33.94 20.35 -8.08
C ASP A 563 32.91 21.42 -7.69
N ALA A 564 33.05 22.65 -8.18
CA ALA A 564 32.09 23.71 -7.91
C ALA A 564 30.63 23.33 -8.28
N SER A 565 30.45 22.39 -9.22
CA SER A 565 29.15 21.87 -9.67
C SER A 565 28.59 20.71 -8.82
N LYS A 566 29.38 20.16 -7.88
CA LYS A 566 28.99 19.09 -6.93
C LYS A 566 29.53 19.42 -5.54
N PRO A 567 28.68 19.65 -4.55
CA PRO A 567 27.73 18.64 -4.12
C PRO A 567 26.29 19.13 -4.27
N LEU A 568 25.37 18.19 -4.39
CA LEU A 568 23.94 18.49 -4.48
C LEU A 568 23.31 18.73 -3.10
N ALA A 569 23.88 18.15 -2.03
CA ALA A 569 23.37 18.29 -0.67
C ALA A 569 24.49 18.30 0.37
N PHE A 570 24.19 18.85 1.55
CA PHE A 570 25.08 18.90 2.70
C PHE A 570 24.36 18.39 3.94
N GLU A 571 25.01 17.56 4.73
CA GLU A 571 24.50 17.12 6.04
C GLU A 571 25.55 17.37 7.13
N ALA A 572 25.08 17.72 8.33
CA ALA A 572 25.95 17.93 9.48
C ALA A 572 25.31 17.33 10.74
N TRP A 573 26.13 16.80 11.63
CA TRP A 573 25.71 16.39 12.97
C TRP A 573 26.84 16.60 13.96
N ALA A 574 26.48 16.70 15.24
CA ALA A 574 27.40 16.91 16.34
C ALA A 574 27.40 15.70 17.27
N ASP A 575 28.59 15.39 17.78
CA ASP A 575 28.81 14.36 18.79
C ASP A 575 30.12 14.69 19.53
N ARG A 576 30.56 13.83 20.45
CA ARG A 576 31.92 13.92 20.96
C ARG A 576 32.93 13.73 19.83
N ILE A 577 33.97 14.56 19.81
CA ILE A 577 34.95 14.63 18.72
C ILE A 577 35.71 13.32 18.52
N ASP A 578 35.88 12.52 19.58
CA ASP A 578 36.52 11.20 19.51
C ASP A 578 35.64 10.14 18.84
N LEU A 579 34.32 10.28 18.89
CA LEU A 579 33.37 9.38 18.22
C LEU A 579 33.17 9.72 16.74
N LEU A 580 33.64 10.89 16.30
CA LEU A 580 33.50 11.36 14.92
C LEU A 580 34.71 11.04 14.03
N ARG A 581 35.83 10.63 14.65
CA ARG A 581 37.12 10.37 13.99
C ARG A 581 37.22 8.97 13.41
#